data_AF-A0A7N9CJ46-F1
#
_entry.id   AF-A0A7N9CJ46-F1
#
_cell.length_a   1.000
_cell.length_b   1.000
_cell.length_c   1.000
_cell.angle_alpha   90.00
_cell.angle_beta   90.00
_cell.angle_gamma   90.00
#
_symmetry.space_group_name_H-M   'P 1'
#
loop_
_entity.id
_entity.type
_entity.pdbx_description
1 polymer ?
#
loop_
_entity_poly.entity_id
_entity_poly.type
_entity_poly.pdbx_seq_one_letter_code
_entity_poly.pdbx_strand_id
1 'polypeptide(L)'
;MRRMDKGVSSKSPRKSGHTPFLRRRDLVQSPVKPPKFRIQVKLRRSRRGQRRWEKSQEEVRGEVAGTVETKGGTPFELLQTAAGRQDAGAWDSPSRPEEALLLRVVLPLSSLAAPAPSPPPLAVSRKWSYAGSGCRERNLGTPGSGLEAARPARAVLPPARAAAAPGVAMTSELDIFVGNTTLIDEDVYRLWLDGYSVTDAVALRVRSGILEQTGATAAVLQSDTMDHYRTFHMLERLLHAPPKLLHQLIFQIPPSRQALLIERYYAFDEAFVREVLGKKLSKGTKKDLDDISTKTGITLKSCRRQFDNFKRVFKVVEEMRGSLVDNIQQHFLLSDRLARDYAAIVFFANNRFETGKKKLQYLSFGDFAFCAELMIQNWTLGAVDSQMDDMDMDLDKEFLQDLKELKVLVADKDLLDLHKSLVCTALRGKLGVFSEMEANFKNLSRGLVNVAAKLTHNKDVRDLFVDLVEKFVEPCRSDHWPLSDVRFFLNQYSASVHSLDGFRHQALWDRYMGTLRGCLLRLYHD
;
A
#
# COMPACT_ATOMS: atom_id res chain seq x y z
N MET A 1 -39.67 56.70 -28.18
CA MET A 1 -38.87 55.48 -28.44
C MET A 1 -37.45 55.92 -28.81
N ARG A 2 -36.52 55.90 -27.84
CA ARG A 2 -35.39 54.95 -27.70
C ARG A 2 -34.42 55.00 -28.92
N ARG A 3 -33.27 55.67 -28.75
CA ARG A 3 -31.90 55.15 -28.39
C ARG A 3 -31.18 54.61 -29.64
N MET A 4 -29.88 54.79 -29.88
CA MET A 4 -28.75 55.48 -29.21
C MET A 4 -27.59 55.41 -30.23
N ASP A 5 -26.71 56.40 -30.31
CA ASP A 5 -25.28 56.12 -30.44
C ASP A 5 -24.37 57.27 -30.03
N LYS A 6 -23.26 56.89 -29.38
CA LYS A 6 -21.95 57.55 -29.19
C LYS A 6 -21.81 58.85 -28.36
N GLY A 7 -20.88 58.78 -27.40
CA GLY A 7 -20.32 59.95 -26.71
C GLY A 7 -19.03 59.59 -25.95
N VAL A 8 -17.95 60.27 -26.30
CA VAL A 8 -16.56 60.14 -25.84
C VAL A 8 -16.27 61.12 -24.69
N SER A 9 -15.42 60.70 -23.74
CA SER A 9 -14.46 61.45 -22.87
C SER A 9 -14.90 62.73 -22.12
N SER A 10 -14.62 62.78 -20.80
CA SER A 10 -13.71 63.76 -20.15
C SER A 10 -13.87 63.80 -18.61
N LYS A 11 -12.94 64.52 -17.95
CA LYS A 11 -12.43 64.38 -16.57
C LYS A 11 -13.15 65.21 -15.48
N SER A 12 -13.12 64.68 -14.24
CA SER A 12 -13.06 65.34 -12.88
C SER A 12 -14.25 66.24 -12.45
N PRO A 13 -14.45 66.66 -11.15
CA PRO A 13 -13.54 66.71 -9.97
C PRO A 13 -14.15 66.56 -8.52
N ARG A 14 -13.28 66.63 -7.46
CA ARG A 14 -13.51 67.10 -6.04
C ARG A 14 -14.46 66.27 -5.11
N LYS A 15 -14.41 66.21 -3.77
CA LYS A 15 -13.65 66.79 -2.62
C LYS A 15 -14.14 66.06 -1.33
N SER A 16 -13.27 65.79 -0.35
CA SER A 16 -13.52 65.79 1.12
C SER A 16 -12.21 65.37 1.80
N GLY A 17 -11.68 65.91 2.89
CA GLY A 17 -12.10 66.80 3.96
C GLY A 17 -11.08 66.57 5.10
N HIS A 18 -10.60 67.62 5.75
CA HIS A 18 -9.33 67.68 6.51
C HIS A 18 -9.49 67.39 8.04
N THR A 19 -8.62 66.51 8.59
CA THR A 19 -7.82 66.58 9.87
C THR A 19 -8.49 66.79 11.26
N PRO A 20 -7.76 66.64 12.40
CA PRO A 20 -6.64 65.74 12.80
C PRO A 20 -6.87 65.09 14.20
N PHE A 21 -6.02 64.18 14.69
CA PHE A 21 -5.49 64.16 16.08
C PHE A 21 -4.51 63.00 16.35
N LEU A 22 -3.51 63.32 17.17
CA LEU A 22 -2.37 62.54 17.65
C LEU A 22 -2.72 61.16 18.23
N ARG A 23 -1.88 60.14 18.00
CA ARG A 23 -1.84 58.94 18.85
C ARG A 23 -0.42 58.58 19.32
N ARG A 24 -0.37 58.38 20.63
CA ARG A 24 0.74 57.89 21.45
C ARG A 24 1.23 56.51 21.00
N ARG A 25 2.55 56.32 21.18
CA ARG A 25 3.22 55.04 21.31
C ARG A 25 2.61 54.26 22.47
N ASP A 26 2.29 52.99 22.25
CA ASP A 26 2.36 51.96 23.27
C ASP A 26 2.73 50.61 22.65
N LEU A 27 3.52 49.87 23.41
CA LEU A 27 4.24 48.66 23.06
C LEU A 27 3.31 47.49 22.70
N VAL A 28 3.62 46.79 21.60
CA VAL A 28 3.19 45.41 21.42
C VAL A 28 4.42 44.57 21.07
N GLN A 29 4.70 43.64 21.98
CA GLN A 29 5.75 42.62 21.89
C GLN A 29 5.57 41.79 20.61
N SER A 30 6.62 41.74 19.78
CA SER A 30 6.72 40.79 18.67
C SER A 30 7.21 39.44 19.21
N PRO A 31 6.61 38.30 18.82
CA PRO A 31 7.08 36.99 19.27
C PRO A 31 8.45 36.68 18.66
N VAL A 32 9.43 36.49 19.54
CA VAL A 32 10.79 36.04 19.25
C VAL A 32 10.74 34.66 18.59
N LYS A 33 11.26 34.56 17.36
CA LYS A 33 11.45 33.28 16.67
C LYS A 33 12.61 32.52 17.33
N PRO A 34 12.47 31.21 17.64
CA PRO A 34 13.57 30.43 18.19
C PRO A 34 14.69 30.23 17.14
N PRO A 35 15.96 30.12 17.57
CA PRO A 35 17.09 29.96 16.66
C PRO A 35 17.00 28.62 15.90
N LYS A 36 17.22 28.68 14.59
CA LYS A 36 17.30 27.49 13.72
C LYS A 36 18.68 26.87 13.88
N PHE A 37 18.76 25.71 14.54
CA PHE A 37 19.95 24.87 14.50
C PHE A 37 20.01 24.12 13.16
N ARG A 38 21.09 24.34 12.40
CA ARG A 38 21.38 23.60 11.16
C ARG A 38 22.56 22.67 11.44
N ILE A 39 22.27 21.39 11.64
CA ILE A 39 23.30 20.34 11.72
C ILE A 39 23.68 19.97 10.28
N GLN A 40 24.89 20.32 9.85
CA GLN A 40 25.50 19.75 8.65
C GLN A 40 26.30 18.51 9.06
N VAL A 41 25.83 17.33 8.69
CA VAL A 41 26.61 16.09 8.81
C VAL A 41 27.43 15.94 7.53
N LYS A 42 28.75 16.16 7.61
CA LYS A 42 29.68 15.95 6.50
C LYS A 42 30.27 14.54 6.64
N LEU A 43 29.92 13.63 5.74
CA LEU A 43 30.53 12.30 5.68
C LEU A 43 31.97 12.43 5.20
N ARG A 44 32.95 12.09 6.04
CA ARG A 44 34.34 11.89 5.62
C ARG A 44 34.64 10.39 5.62
N ARG A 45 34.87 9.80 4.45
CA ARG A 45 35.34 8.40 4.34
C ARG A 45 36.76 8.31 4.88
N SER A 46 36.98 7.54 5.95
CA SER A 46 38.31 7.14 6.40
C SER A 46 38.63 5.74 5.87
N ARG A 47 39.77 5.59 5.19
CA ARG A 47 40.32 4.31 4.73
C ARG A 47 40.91 3.58 5.94
N ARG A 48 40.09 2.76 6.59
CA ARG A 48 40.41 1.51 7.33
C ARG A 48 39.24 1.24 8.29
N GLY A 49 38.64 0.05 8.15
CA GLY A 49 37.38 -0.29 8.79
C GLY A 49 37.47 -0.45 10.30
N GLN A 50 36.87 0.49 11.04
CA GLN A 50 36.24 0.26 12.34
C GLN A 50 35.43 1.51 12.71
N ARG A 51 34.11 1.36 12.91
CA ARG A 51 33.22 2.48 13.28
C ARG A 51 33.15 2.60 14.80
N ARG A 52 33.84 3.59 15.36
CA ARG A 52 33.66 4.05 16.75
C ARG A 52 33.08 5.46 16.72
N TRP A 53 32.05 5.71 17.52
CA TRP A 53 31.41 7.02 17.68
C TRP A 53 32.15 7.82 18.75
N GLU A 54 32.60 9.02 18.42
CA GLU A 54 33.16 9.97 19.40
C GLU A 54 32.53 11.34 19.15
N LYS A 55 31.98 11.97 20.19
CA LYS A 55 31.43 13.33 20.15
C LYS A 55 32.54 14.30 20.52
N SER A 56 33.01 15.11 19.58
CA SER A 56 33.86 16.27 19.88
C SER A 56 33.02 17.55 19.77
N GLN A 57 32.98 18.33 20.86
CA GLN A 57 32.57 19.73 20.83
C GLN A 57 33.79 20.56 20.43
N GLU A 58 33.65 21.43 19.44
CA GLU A 58 34.68 22.41 19.08
C GLU A 58 34.04 23.80 19.12
N GLU A 59 34.65 24.66 19.94
CA GLU A 59 34.24 26.02 20.29
C GLU A 59 34.75 26.99 19.22
N VAL A 60 33.85 27.70 18.52
CA VAL A 60 34.24 28.70 17.52
C VAL A 60 34.28 30.08 18.18
N ARG A 61 35.50 30.56 18.44
CA ARG A 61 35.81 31.98 18.65
C ARG A 61 35.55 32.75 17.37
N GLY A 62 34.77 33.82 17.47
CA GLY A 62 34.64 34.85 16.44
C GLY A 62 34.82 36.22 17.09
N GLU A 63 35.99 36.82 16.89
CA GLU A 63 36.28 38.23 17.18
C GLU A 63 35.57 39.11 16.14
N VAL A 64 34.83 40.13 16.60
CA VAL A 64 34.65 41.39 15.86
C VAL A 64 34.69 42.54 16.86
N ALA A 65 35.59 43.48 16.58
CA ALA A 65 35.92 44.65 17.35
C ALA A 65 34.76 45.65 17.49
N GLY A 66 34.69 46.28 18.67
CA GLY A 66 33.82 47.41 18.96
C GLY A 66 34.16 47.98 20.35
N THR A 67 35.08 48.93 20.37
CA THR A 67 35.42 49.76 21.54
C THR A 67 34.28 50.73 21.85
N VAL A 68 33.91 50.90 23.14
CA VAL A 68 33.65 52.18 23.85
C VAL A 68 33.20 51.88 25.31
N GLU A 69 34.10 52.23 26.22
CA GLU A 69 33.96 52.85 27.56
C GLU A 69 32.99 52.38 28.68
N THR A 70 33.63 51.76 29.68
CA THR A 70 33.68 52.09 31.13
C THR A 70 32.52 51.90 32.13
N LYS A 71 32.96 51.49 33.34
CA LYS A 71 32.36 51.47 34.69
C LYS A 71 31.50 50.22 34.98
N GLY A 72 31.77 49.37 35.97
CA GLY A 72 32.65 49.40 37.15
C GLY A 72 31.95 48.56 38.24
N GLY A 73 32.70 47.90 39.14
CA GLY A 73 32.14 47.35 40.38
C GLY A 73 32.38 45.85 40.62
N THR A 74 33.23 45.60 41.62
CA THR A 74 33.81 44.36 42.15
C THR A 74 32.90 43.59 43.13
N PRO A 75 33.31 42.40 43.62
CA PRO A 75 32.43 41.29 44.06
C PRO A 75 32.32 41.18 45.59
N PHE A 76 31.46 40.26 46.06
CA PHE A 76 31.49 39.77 47.44
C PHE A 76 31.21 38.25 47.51
N GLU A 77 32.23 37.50 47.94
CA GLU A 77 32.13 36.16 48.53
C GLU A 77 31.74 36.29 50.01
N LEU A 78 31.03 35.30 50.58
CA LEU A 78 31.52 34.43 51.68
C LEU A 78 30.39 33.68 52.43
N LEU A 79 30.72 32.40 52.71
CA LEU A 79 30.41 31.57 53.90
C LEU A 79 28.94 31.14 54.15
N GLN A 80 28.61 29.84 54.07
CA GLN A 80 28.84 28.77 55.07
C GLN A 80 28.41 29.13 56.50
N THR A 81 27.40 28.45 57.07
CA THR A 81 27.57 27.38 58.08
C THR A 81 26.22 26.82 58.57
N ALA A 82 26.31 25.63 59.14
CA ALA A 82 25.24 24.70 59.52
C ALA A 82 24.81 24.76 61.00
N ALA A 83 23.66 24.15 61.32
CA ALA A 83 23.26 23.40 62.55
C ALA A 83 21.71 23.46 62.66
N GLY A 84 20.94 22.47 63.13
CA GLY A 84 21.19 21.24 63.88
C GLY A 84 19.93 20.34 63.96
N ARG A 85 20.06 19.25 64.72
CA ARG A 85 19.28 17.98 64.76
C ARG A 85 18.00 17.97 65.62
N GLN A 86 17.32 16.79 65.54
CA GLN A 86 16.46 16.05 66.51
C GLN A 86 14.97 16.01 66.13
N ASP A 87 14.19 14.93 66.27
CA ASP A 87 14.40 13.53 66.67
C ASP A 87 13.17 12.65 66.28
N ALA A 88 13.43 11.34 66.12
CA ALA A 88 12.62 10.14 66.43
C ALA A 88 11.12 9.94 66.03
N GLY A 89 10.84 8.73 65.49
CA GLY A 89 9.51 8.10 65.48
C GLY A 89 9.38 6.89 64.54
N ALA A 90 9.73 5.69 65.03
CA ALA A 90 9.47 4.40 64.38
C ALA A 90 8.00 3.94 64.57
N TRP A 91 7.55 2.94 63.80
CA TRP A 91 6.87 1.69 64.22
C TRP A 91 6.04 1.07 63.08
N ASP A 92 6.03 -0.27 63.13
CA ASP A 92 5.71 -1.27 62.12
C ASP A 92 4.26 -1.41 61.65
N SER A 93 4.14 -2.16 60.55
CA SER A 93 2.95 -2.72 59.89
C SER A 93 1.98 -3.48 60.80
N PRO A 94 0.72 -3.66 60.35
CA PRO A 94 0.18 -5.02 60.30
C PRO A 94 -0.63 -5.35 59.02
N SER A 95 -0.31 -6.53 58.48
CA SER A 95 -1.17 -7.59 57.92
C SER A 95 -2.60 -7.30 57.40
N ARG A 96 -2.82 -7.74 56.14
CA ARG A 96 -4.01 -8.31 55.45
C ARG A 96 -5.39 -8.25 56.14
N PRO A 97 -6.43 -8.14 55.30
CA PRO A 97 -7.46 -9.18 55.28
C PRO A 97 -7.69 -9.78 53.88
N GLU A 98 -7.97 -11.07 53.89
CA GLU A 98 -8.49 -11.87 52.77
C GLU A 98 -9.91 -11.42 52.40
N GLU A 99 -10.20 -11.22 51.11
CA GLU A 99 -11.57 -11.26 50.60
C GLU A 99 -11.64 -12.03 49.27
N ALA A 100 -12.21 -13.22 49.39
CA ALA A 100 -13.04 -13.99 48.47
C ALA A 100 -12.96 -13.68 46.95
N LEU A 101 -12.28 -14.58 46.23
CA LEU A 101 -12.53 -14.90 44.83
C LEU A 101 -13.97 -15.45 44.67
N LEU A 102 -14.90 -14.61 44.25
CA LEU A 102 -16.14 -15.06 43.63
C LEU A 102 -15.83 -15.48 42.18
N LEU A 103 -15.61 -16.78 41.99
CA LEU A 103 -15.65 -17.46 40.71
C LEU A 103 -17.04 -17.30 40.09
N ARG A 104 -17.25 -16.23 39.30
CA ARG A 104 -18.34 -16.18 38.33
C ARG A 104 -17.91 -16.97 37.10
N VAL A 105 -18.46 -18.18 36.97
CA VAL A 105 -18.48 -18.94 35.73
C VAL A 105 -19.29 -18.13 34.72
N VAL A 106 -18.61 -17.43 33.82
CA VAL A 106 -19.23 -16.85 32.63
C VAL A 106 -19.24 -17.94 31.57
N LEU A 107 -20.40 -18.58 31.40
CA LEU A 107 -20.65 -19.44 30.24
C LEU A 107 -20.80 -18.56 28.99
N PRO A 108 -20.15 -18.89 27.87
CA PRO A 108 -20.33 -18.16 26.62
C PRO A 108 -21.73 -18.41 26.03
N LEU A 109 -22.45 -17.34 25.70
CA LEU A 109 -23.75 -17.32 25.00
C LEU A 109 -23.62 -17.66 23.50
N SER A 110 -22.71 -18.56 23.13
CA SER A 110 -22.51 -18.98 21.73
C SER A 110 -22.01 -20.42 21.66
N SER A 111 -22.91 -21.36 21.94
CA SER A 111 -22.77 -22.75 21.49
C SER A 111 -24.15 -23.41 21.46
N LEU A 112 -24.85 -23.22 20.36
CA LEU A 112 -25.85 -24.17 19.87
C LEU A 112 -25.38 -24.61 18.50
N ALA A 113 -24.48 -25.59 18.52
CA ALA A 113 -24.12 -26.37 17.36
C ALA A 113 -25.36 -27.16 16.90
N ALA A 114 -25.72 -26.99 15.62
CA ALA A 114 -26.63 -27.91 14.95
C ALA A 114 -26.05 -29.34 15.00
N PRO A 115 -26.89 -30.39 15.14
CA PRO A 115 -26.39 -31.75 15.18
C PRO A 115 -25.81 -32.15 13.82
N ALA A 116 -24.55 -32.58 13.83
CA ALA A 116 -23.89 -33.18 12.68
C ALA A 116 -24.58 -34.52 12.30
N PRO A 117 -24.79 -34.81 11.00
CA PRO A 117 -25.27 -36.13 10.59
C PRO A 117 -24.15 -37.17 10.72
N SER A 118 -24.53 -38.35 11.21
CA SER A 118 -23.69 -39.53 11.41
C SER A 118 -23.00 -40.03 10.13
N PRO A 119 -21.78 -40.60 10.22
CA PRO A 119 -21.03 -41.10 9.07
C PRO A 119 -21.52 -42.50 8.62
N PRO A 120 -21.54 -42.82 7.32
CA PRO A 120 -21.68 -44.18 6.83
C PRO A 120 -20.33 -44.93 6.86
N PRO A 121 -20.34 -46.28 6.85
CA PRO A 121 -19.17 -47.08 7.17
C PRO A 121 -18.16 -47.20 6.03
N LEU A 122 -16.92 -47.46 6.44
CA LEU A 122 -15.70 -47.66 5.65
C LEU A 122 -15.87 -48.73 4.55
N ALA A 123 -15.54 -48.37 3.31
CA ALA A 123 -15.22 -49.29 2.23
C ALA A 123 -13.83 -48.98 1.66
N VAL A 124 -13.14 -50.07 1.34
CA VAL A 124 -11.69 -50.19 1.18
C VAL A 124 -11.14 -49.59 -0.12
N SER A 125 -9.98 -48.96 0.03
CA SER A 125 -9.04 -48.44 -0.97
C SER A 125 -8.86 -49.30 -2.22
N ARG A 126 -9.01 -48.68 -3.41
CA ARG A 126 -8.32 -49.10 -4.64
C ARG A 126 -7.77 -47.88 -5.38
N LYS A 127 -6.43 -47.86 -5.47
CA LYS A 127 -5.59 -47.03 -6.34
C LYS A 127 -6.12 -46.99 -7.77
N TRP A 128 -6.16 -45.80 -8.37
CA TRP A 128 -6.14 -45.64 -9.82
C TRP A 128 -4.99 -44.73 -10.21
N SER A 129 -4.03 -45.36 -10.87
CA SER A 129 -2.89 -44.78 -11.54
C SER A 129 -3.32 -44.07 -12.83
N TYR A 130 -2.59 -43.01 -13.16
CA TYR A 130 -2.52 -42.44 -14.50
C TYR A 130 -2.04 -43.50 -15.52
N ALA A 131 -2.85 -43.74 -16.54
CA ALA A 131 -2.48 -44.29 -17.85
C ALA A 131 -2.92 -43.22 -18.87
N GLY A 132 -2.10 -42.74 -19.79
CA GLY A 132 -1.11 -43.50 -20.56
C GLY A 132 -1.74 -43.85 -21.90
N SER A 133 -1.76 -42.87 -22.80
CA SER A 133 -2.14 -42.99 -24.22
C SER A 133 -1.20 -43.93 -24.96
N GLY A 134 -1.74 -45.02 -25.51
CA GLY A 134 -1.13 -45.81 -26.60
C GLY A 134 -1.62 -45.30 -27.96
N CYS A 135 -1.14 -45.75 -29.12
CA CYS A 135 0.00 -46.57 -29.52
C CYS A 135 0.02 -46.58 -31.08
N ARG A 136 1.07 -47.20 -31.66
CA ARG A 136 1.36 -47.59 -33.06
C ARG A 136 2.25 -46.64 -33.86
N GLU A 137 3.24 -47.09 -34.65
CA GLU A 137 3.91 -48.38 -34.91
C GLU A 137 5.02 -48.05 -35.93
N ARG A 138 6.27 -48.50 -35.74
CA ARG A 138 7.03 -49.36 -36.70
C ARG A 138 8.52 -49.54 -36.37
N ASN A 139 8.91 -50.79 -36.58
CA ASN A 139 10.21 -51.48 -36.51
C ASN A 139 11.43 -50.77 -37.13
N LEU A 140 12.63 -51.06 -36.58
CA LEU A 140 13.70 -51.88 -37.20
C LEU A 140 15.02 -51.83 -36.38
N GLY A 141 15.68 -52.98 -36.17
CA GLY A 141 17.15 -53.07 -36.04
C GLY A 141 17.78 -53.48 -34.68
N THR A 142 18.00 -54.79 -34.49
CA THR A 142 18.98 -55.45 -33.58
C THR A 142 20.42 -55.44 -34.15
N PRO A 143 21.49 -55.99 -33.50
CA PRO A 143 21.72 -56.41 -32.09
C PRO A 143 23.14 -56.08 -31.51
N GLY A 144 23.37 -56.45 -30.23
CA GLY A 144 24.69 -56.78 -29.63
C GLY A 144 24.76 -56.35 -28.15
N SER A 145 24.50 -57.19 -27.13
CA SER A 145 25.21 -58.37 -26.60
C SER A 145 25.70 -58.08 -25.16
N GLY A 146 25.37 -58.94 -24.20
CA GLY A 146 25.98 -58.93 -22.85
C GLY A 146 25.06 -59.39 -21.71
N LEU A 147 24.93 -60.72 -21.55
CA LEU A 147 24.30 -61.39 -20.39
C LEU A 147 25.14 -61.24 -19.12
N GLU A 148 24.51 -61.17 -17.94
CA GLU A 148 24.58 -62.26 -16.94
C GLU A 148 23.61 -62.10 -15.75
N ALA A 149 23.09 -63.25 -15.30
CA ALA A 149 22.18 -63.49 -14.17
C ALA A 149 22.92 -63.32 -12.81
N ALA A 150 22.34 -63.32 -11.60
CA ALA A 150 21.24 -64.11 -11.04
C ALA A 150 20.83 -63.55 -9.64
N ARG A 151 19.61 -63.89 -9.21
CA ARG A 151 19.13 -63.93 -7.79
C ARG A 151 19.28 -65.39 -7.27
N PRO A 152 18.92 -65.81 -6.02
CA PRO A 152 18.44 -65.10 -4.80
C PRO A 152 19.06 -65.62 -3.46
N ALA A 153 18.65 -65.04 -2.30
CA ALA A 153 18.35 -65.67 -0.97
C ALA A 153 18.77 -64.73 0.19
N ARG A 154 17.86 -64.17 1.02
CA ARG A 154 17.14 -64.72 2.20
C ARG A 154 17.96 -64.69 3.52
N ALA A 155 17.70 -63.62 4.27
CA ALA A 155 17.37 -63.55 5.72
C ALA A 155 18.42 -63.74 6.85
N VAL A 156 18.19 -62.88 7.87
CA VAL A 156 18.39 -63.01 9.34
C VAL A 156 19.67 -62.40 9.96
N LEU A 157 19.40 -61.57 10.99
CA LEU A 157 20.22 -60.74 11.89
C LEU A 157 21.37 -61.47 12.62
N PRO A 158 22.31 -60.75 13.28
CA PRO A 158 22.22 -60.58 14.75
C PRO A 158 22.77 -59.19 15.24
N PRO A 159 23.05 -58.91 16.54
CA PRO A 159 22.39 -57.81 17.25
C PRO A 159 23.36 -56.70 17.74
N ALA A 160 22.76 -55.64 18.28
CA ALA A 160 23.40 -54.45 18.83
C ALA A 160 24.08 -54.65 20.20
N ARG A 161 25.17 -53.90 20.42
CA ARG A 161 25.60 -53.29 21.70
C ARG A 161 26.68 -52.25 21.39
N ALA A 162 26.33 -50.96 21.31
CA ALA A 162 26.28 -49.97 22.40
C ALA A 162 27.67 -49.48 22.84
N ALA A 163 28.03 -48.28 22.38
CA ALA A 163 28.95 -47.36 23.05
C ALA A 163 28.33 -45.95 22.97
N ALA A 164 27.98 -45.40 24.13
CA ALA A 164 27.30 -44.14 24.30
C ALA A 164 28.28 -42.96 24.25
N ALA A 165 27.89 -41.89 23.56
CA ALA A 165 28.41 -40.54 23.76
C ALA A 165 27.30 -39.69 24.41
N PRO A 166 27.61 -38.75 25.32
CA PRO A 166 26.60 -38.00 26.05
C PRO A 166 25.94 -37.00 25.11
N GLY A 167 24.73 -37.33 24.66
CA GLY A 167 23.85 -36.40 23.98
C GLY A 167 23.41 -35.31 24.94
N VAL A 168 23.65 -34.06 24.56
CA VAL A 168 22.99 -32.89 25.12
C VAL A 168 21.49 -33.18 25.07
N ALA A 169 20.88 -33.39 26.23
CA ALA A 169 19.44 -33.41 26.36
C ALA A 169 18.94 -32.03 25.96
N MET A 170 18.44 -31.90 24.73
CA MET A 170 17.54 -30.81 24.36
C MET A 170 16.31 -31.03 25.23
N THR A 171 16.31 -30.44 26.42
CA THR A 171 15.08 -30.23 27.19
C THR A 171 14.23 -29.34 26.29
N SER A 172 13.29 -29.93 25.57
CA SER A 172 12.19 -29.19 25.00
C SER A 172 11.49 -28.53 26.18
N GLU A 173 11.78 -27.25 26.41
CA GLU A 173 10.99 -26.41 27.31
C GLU A 173 9.57 -26.41 26.74
N LEU A 174 8.75 -27.30 27.30
CA LEU A 174 7.33 -27.36 27.01
C LEU A 174 6.69 -26.26 27.86
N ASP A 175 6.62 -25.06 27.28
CA ASP A 175 5.99 -23.92 27.92
C ASP A 175 4.46 -24.06 27.79
N ILE A 176 3.84 -24.72 28.77
CA ILE A 176 2.38 -24.89 28.82
C ILE A 176 1.79 -23.66 29.52
N PHE A 177 1.27 -22.72 28.72
CA PHE A 177 0.43 -21.64 29.22
C PHE A 177 -1.05 -22.03 29.12
N VAL A 178 -1.71 -22.27 30.26
CA VAL A 178 -3.16 -22.44 30.31
C VAL A 178 -3.81 -21.07 30.53
N GLY A 179 -4.13 -20.40 29.42
CA GLY A 179 -4.86 -19.13 29.43
C GLY A 179 -6.22 -19.25 28.77
N ASN A 180 -7.18 -18.44 29.21
CA ASN A 180 -8.46 -18.32 28.52
C ASN A 180 -8.22 -17.76 27.11
N THR A 181 -8.74 -18.44 26.08
CA THR A 181 -8.75 -17.92 24.71
C THR A 181 -9.38 -16.53 24.72
N THR A 182 -8.69 -15.54 24.16
CA THR A 182 -9.24 -14.19 24.03
C THR A 182 -10.42 -14.26 23.06
N LEU A 183 -11.63 -14.12 23.60
CA LEU A 183 -12.84 -14.08 22.80
C LEU A 183 -12.93 -12.71 22.12
N ILE A 184 -13.16 -12.74 20.81
CA ILE A 184 -13.34 -11.55 19.99
C ILE A 184 -14.63 -11.74 19.21
N ASP A 185 -15.62 -10.90 19.49
CA ASP A 185 -16.82 -10.73 18.68
C ASP A 185 -16.47 -9.96 17.39
N GLU A 186 -16.66 -10.61 16.25
CA GLU A 186 -16.33 -10.07 14.92
C GLU A 186 -17.23 -8.91 14.51
N ASP A 187 -18.50 -8.90 14.94
CA ASP A 187 -19.43 -7.80 14.63
C ASP A 187 -19.04 -6.56 15.41
N VAL A 188 -18.67 -6.71 16.69
CA VAL A 188 -18.16 -5.60 17.51
C VAL A 188 -16.83 -5.10 16.95
N TYR A 189 -15.98 -6.01 16.47
CA TYR A 189 -14.72 -5.65 15.84
C TYR A 189 -14.94 -4.83 14.56
N ARG A 190 -15.87 -5.25 13.69
CA ARG A 190 -16.26 -4.49 12.49
C ARG A 190 -16.76 -3.09 12.87
N LEU A 191 -17.65 -2.96 13.85
CA LEU A 191 -18.15 -1.65 14.30
C LEU A 191 -17.05 -0.74 14.83
N TRP A 192 -16.07 -1.31 15.54
CA TRP A 192 -14.89 -0.57 16.00
C TRP A 192 -14.02 -0.10 14.83
N LEU A 193 -13.78 -0.97 13.85
CA LEU A 193 -13.07 -0.62 12.62
C LEU A 193 -13.81 0.50 11.88
N ASP A 194 -15.12 0.37 11.68
CA ASP A 194 -15.96 1.37 11.03
C ASP A 194 -16.02 2.70 11.81
N GLY A 195 -15.44 2.77 13.01
CA GLY A 195 -15.20 3.99 13.75
C GLY A 195 -16.35 4.42 14.65
N TYR A 196 -17.35 3.55 14.85
CA TYR A 196 -18.47 3.81 15.75
C TYR A 196 -17.99 3.93 17.20
N SER A 197 -18.60 4.84 17.96
CA SER A 197 -18.37 4.89 19.41
C SER A 197 -18.98 3.68 20.10
N VAL A 198 -18.61 3.41 21.36
CA VAL A 198 -19.23 2.35 22.16
C VAL A 198 -20.75 2.52 22.20
N THR A 199 -21.22 3.76 22.39
CA THR A 199 -22.66 4.08 22.43
C THR A 199 -23.35 3.77 21.10
N ASP A 200 -22.75 4.17 19.98
CA ASP A 200 -23.34 3.94 18.65
C ASP A 200 -23.34 2.44 18.31
N ALA A 201 -22.25 1.74 18.63
CA ALA A 201 -22.12 0.31 18.41
C ALA A 201 -23.16 -0.47 19.23
N VAL A 202 -23.38 -0.10 20.50
CA VAL A 202 -24.45 -0.69 21.32
C VAL A 202 -25.81 -0.43 20.67
N ALA A 203 -26.10 0.80 20.24
CA ALA A 203 -27.37 1.11 19.59
C ALA A 203 -27.61 0.28 18.31
N LEU A 204 -26.56 0.05 17.51
CA LEU A 204 -26.61 -0.80 16.32
C LEU A 204 -26.82 -2.27 16.67
N ARG A 205 -26.13 -2.80 17.68
CA ARG A 205 -26.31 -4.18 18.18
C ARG A 205 -27.71 -4.40 18.77
N VAL A 206 -28.29 -3.40 19.44
CA VAL A 206 -29.69 -3.48 19.90
C VAL A 206 -30.64 -3.58 18.71
N ARG A 207 -30.44 -2.77 17.67
CA ARG A 207 -31.28 -2.80 16.46
C ARG A 207 -31.15 -4.09 15.65
N SER A 208 -30.05 -4.82 15.78
CA SER A 208 -29.87 -6.12 15.11
C SER A 208 -30.62 -7.26 15.78
N GLY A 209 -31.33 -7.01 16.90
CA GLY A 209 -32.12 -8.02 17.62
C GLY A 209 -31.29 -8.94 18.51
N ILE A 210 -30.03 -8.60 18.81
CA ILE A 210 -29.15 -9.49 19.60
C ILE A 210 -29.68 -9.76 21.01
N LEU A 211 -30.42 -8.80 21.59
CA LEU A 211 -31.00 -8.94 22.93
C LEU A 211 -32.10 -10.02 22.94
N GLU A 212 -32.88 -10.14 21.87
CA GLU A 212 -33.92 -11.16 21.73
C GLU A 212 -33.33 -12.56 21.54
N GLN A 213 -32.19 -12.65 20.85
CA GLN A 213 -31.49 -13.91 20.60
C GLN A 213 -30.75 -14.42 21.84
N THR A 214 -30.21 -13.53 22.66
CA THR A 214 -29.34 -13.88 23.79
C THR A 214 -30.05 -13.83 25.15
N GLY A 215 -31.22 -13.18 25.23
CA GLY A 215 -31.91 -12.91 26.50
C GLY A 215 -31.14 -11.94 27.42
N ALA A 216 -30.10 -11.28 26.93
CA ALA A 216 -29.30 -10.34 27.70
C ALA A 216 -30.01 -8.99 27.89
N THR A 217 -29.62 -8.24 28.92
CA THR A 217 -30.10 -6.87 29.12
C THR A 217 -29.24 -5.87 28.34
N ALA A 218 -29.81 -4.71 28.01
CA ALA A 218 -29.06 -3.64 27.33
C ALA A 218 -27.81 -3.19 28.11
N ALA A 219 -27.86 -3.21 29.45
CA ALA A 219 -26.71 -2.89 30.31
C ALA A 219 -25.58 -3.92 30.19
N VAL A 220 -25.92 -5.22 30.08
CA VAL A 220 -24.93 -6.28 29.86
C VAL A 220 -24.30 -6.13 28.48
N LEU A 221 -25.10 -5.86 27.44
CA LEU A 221 -24.60 -5.61 26.09
C LEU A 221 -23.66 -4.39 26.03
N GLN A 222 -23.98 -3.34 26.78
CA GLN A 222 -23.13 -2.15 26.88
C GLN A 222 -21.78 -2.47 27.54
N SER A 223 -21.79 -3.20 28.65
CA SER A 223 -20.55 -3.62 29.33
C SER A 223 -19.71 -4.51 28.41
N ASP A 224 -20.33 -5.50 27.77
CA ASP A 224 -19.68 -6.41 26.82
C ASP A 224 -19.03 -5.66 25.65
N THR A 225 -19.76 -4.72 25.04
CA THR A 225 -19.23 -3.89 23.94
C THR A 225 -18.04 -3.05 24.42
N MET A 226 -18.15 -2.47 25.62
CA MET A 226 -17.08 -1.65 26.20
C MET A 226 -15.81 -2.46 26.46
N ASP A 227 -15.94 -3.69 26.97
CA ASP A 227 -14.81 -4.57 27.25
C ASP A 227 -14.13 -5.08 25.97
N HIS A 228 -14.91 -5.35 24.91
CA HIS A 228 -14.37 -5.61 23.57
C HIS A 228 -13.57 -4.41 23.04
N TYR A 229 -14.10 -3.20 23.14
CA TYR A 229 -13.39 -1.99 22.69
C TYR A 229 -12.08 -1.75 23.45
N ARG A 230 -12.04 -2.01 24.76
CA ARG A 230 -10.81 -1.97 25.56
C ARG A 230 -9.78 -2.96 25.03
N THR A 231 -10.21 -4.20 24.78
CA THR A 231 -9.37 -5.25 24.18
C THR A 231 -8.81 -4.83 22.83
N PHE A 232 -9.65 -4.25 21.95
CA PHE A 232 -9.23 -3.79 20.62
C PHE A 232 -8.19 -2.68 20.68
N HIS A 233 -8.31 -1.72 21.60
CA HIS A 233 -7.30 -0.69 21.81
C HIS A 233 -5.96 -1.25 22.29
N MET A 234 -5.97 -2.33 23.08
CA MET A 234 -4.73 -3.02 23.47
C MET A 234 -4.12 -3.78 22.28
N LEU A 235 -4.96 -4.42 21.45
CA LEU A 235 -4.53 -5.15 20.25
C LEU A 235 -4.03 -4.23 19.12
N GLU A 236 -4.54 -3.00 19.03
CA GLU A 236 -4.22 -2.07 17.94
C GLU A 236 -2.71 -1.84 17.77
N ARG A 237 -1.97 -1.74 18.87
CA ARG A 237 -0.50 -1.59 18.83
C ARG A 237 0.20 -2.81 18.22
N LEU A 238 -0.37 -4.00 18.38
CA LEU A 238 0.13 -5.24 17.80
C LEU A 238 -0.26 -5.35 16.33
N LEU A 239 -1.46 -4.89 15.96
CA LEU A 239 -1.92 -4.84 14.57
C LEU A 239 -1.08 -3.88 13.71
N HIS A 240 -0.46 -2.85 14.30
CA HIS A 240 0.52 -2.02 13.59
C HIS A 240 1.78 -2.79 13.14
N ALA A 241 2.10 -3.90 13.79
CA ALA A 241 3.26 -4.73 13.46
C ALA A 241 2.85 -6.21 13.54
N PRO A 242 2.16 -6.73 12.50
CA PRO A 242 1.55 -8.06 12.52
C PRO A 242 2.46 -9.21 13.00
N PRO A 243 3.77 -9.25 12.67
CA PRO A 243 4.67 -10.26 13.22
C PRO A 243 4.75 -10.26 14.76
N LYS A 244 4.53 -9.12 15.43
CA LYS A 244 4.50 -9.06 16.91
C LYS A 244 3.23 -9.66 17.49
N LEU A 245 2.13 -9.67 16.75
CA LEU A 245 0.89 -10.34 17.17
C LEU A 245 1.06 -11.86 17.22
N LEU A 246 1.89 -12.42 16.33
CA LEU A 246 2.20 -13.86 16.31
C LEU A 246 3.00 -14.31 17.54
N HIS A 247 3.96 -13.48 18.00
CA HIS A 247 4.94 -13.86 19.02
C HIS A 247 4.56 -13.43 20.45
N GLN A 248 3.50 -12.64 20.63
CA GLN A 248 3.10 -12.18 21.96
C GLN A 248 2.35 -13.28 22.73
N LEU A 249 2.49 -13.30 24.06
CA LEU A 249 1.89 -14.30 24.94
C LEU A 249 0.70 -13.77 25.77
N ILE A 250 0.38 -12.48 25.63
CA ILE A 250 -0.64 -11.77 26.42
C ILE A 250 -2.05 -12.17 25.98
N PHE A 251 -2.27 -12.22 24.67
CA PHE A 251 -3.54 -12.59 24.05
C PHE A 251 -3.43 -14.00 23.45
N GLN A 252 -4.21 -14.92 24.01
CA GLN A 252 -4.31 -16.28 23.50
C GLN A 252 -5.32 -16.31 22.34
N ILE A 253 -4.86 -15.91 21.14
CA ILE A 253 -5.68 -15.82 19.91
C ILE A 253 -5.21 -16.90 18.93
N PRO A 254 -6.10 -17.80 18.45
CA PRO A 254 -5.75 -18.80 17.44
C PRO A 254 -5.18 -18.18 16.15
N PRO A 255 -4.23 -18.81 15.45
CA PRO A 255 -3.61 -18.25 14.24
C PRO A 255 -4.60 -17.84 13.15
N SER A 256 -5.68 -18.61 12.95
CA SER A 256 -6.74 -18.27 11.98
C SER A 256 -7.46 -16.96 12.34
N ARG A 257 -7.71 -16.72 13.63
CA ARG A 257 -8.30 -15.45 14.10
C ARG A 257 -7.30 -14.31 14.01
N GLN A 258 -6.01 -14.55 14.28
CA GLN A 258 -4.98 -13.51 14.10
C GLN A 258 -4.94 -13.01 12.65
N ALA A 259 -4.93 -13.94 11.68
CA ALA A 259 -4.99 -13.61 10.26
C ALA A 259 -6.25 -12.80 9.91
N LEU A 260 -7.43 -13.21 10.41
CA LEU A 260 -8.67 -12.46 10.22
C LEU A 260 -8.59 -11.03 10.76
N LEU A 261 -8.08 -10.84 11.99
CA LEU A 261 -7.97 -9.52 12.61
C LEU A 261 -7.03 -8.62 11.81
N ILE A 262 -5.88 -9.14 11.37
CA ILE A 262 -4.92 -8.42 10.55
C ILE A 262 -5.55 -8.03 9.22
N GLU A 263 -6.15 -8.99 8.50
CA GLU A 263 -6.79 -8.77 7.20
C GLU A 263 -7.88 -7.69 7.30
N ARG A 264 -8.76 -7.78 8.30
CA ARG A 264 -9.85 -6.81 8.51
C ARG A 264 -9.34 -5.43 8.96
N TYR A 265 -8.28 -5.36 9.76
CA TYR A 265 -7.70 -4.09 10.18
C TYR A 265 -7.11 -3.31 9.01
N TYR A 266 -6.45 -4.02 8.08
CA TYR A 266 -5.85 -3.47 6.87
C TYR A 266 -6.84 -3.36 5.71
N ALA A 267 -8.02 -3.97 5.78
CA ALA A 267 -9.07 -3.71 4.81
C ALA A 267 -9.45 -2.22 4.79
N PHE A 268 -9.78 -1.75 3.59
CA PHE A 268 -10.10 -0.36 3.30
C PHE A 268 -11.30 -0.28 2.35
N ASP A 269 -11.91 0.89 2.29
CA ASP A 269 -13.01 1.19 1.40
C ASP A 269 -12.49 1.75 0.07
N GLU A 270 -12.94 1.19 -1.05
CA GLU A 270 -12.49 1.65 -2.38
C GLU A 270 -12.84 3.13 -2.63
N ALA A 271 -13.99 3.58 -2.13
CA ALA A 271 -14.40 4.98 -2.23
C ALA A 271 -13.43 5.92 -1.49
N PHE A 272 -12.88 5.49 -0.36
CA PHE A 272 -11.85 6.24 0.36
C PHE A 272 -10.54 6.26 -0.43
N VAL A 273 -10.08 5.09 -0.89
CA VAL A 273 -8.84 4.98 -1.66
C VAL A 273 -8.89 5.83 -2.91
N ARG A 274 -10.03 5.83 -3.63
CA ARG A 274 -10.21 6.61 -4.86
C ARG A 274 -9.94 8.10 -4.68
N GLU A 275 -10.24 8.66 -3.50
CA GLU A 275 -10.02 10.08 -3.17
C GLU A 275 -8.58 10.38 -2.74
N VAL A 276 -7.86 9.37 -2.23
CA VAL A 276 -6.48 9.52 -1.71
C VAL A 276 -5.44 9.08 -2.75
N LEU A 277 -5.81 8.24 -3.72
CA LEU A 277 -4.92 7.63 -4.69
C LEU A 277 -4.14 8.66 -5.51
N GLY A 278 -2.83 8.45 -5.64
CA GLY A 278 -1.94 9.36 -6.37
C GLY A 278 -1.55 10.64 -5.62
N LYS A 279 -2.20 10.95 -4.48
CA LYS A 279 -1.78 12.04 -3.60
C LYS A 279 -0.58 11.59 -2.75
N LYS A 280 0.32 12.54 -2.46
CA LYS A 280 1.41 12.29 -1.51
C LYS A 280 0.84 12.03 -0.12
N LEU A 281 1.14 10.87 0.47
CA LEU A 281 0.74 10.48 1.83
C LEU A 281 1.39 11.37 2.91
N SER A 282 0.86 12.58 3.06
CA SER A 282 1.49 13.67 3.79
C SER A 282 0.62 14.22 4.91
N LYS A 283 1.17 15.15 5.71
CA LYS A 283 0.38 15.91 6.70
C LYS A 283 -0.74 16.74 6.05
N GLY A 284 -0.60 17.11 4.77
CA GLY A 284 -1.62 17.84 4.02
C GLY A 284 -2.86 16.98 3.81
N THR A 285 -2.69 15.81 3.17
CA THR A 285 -3.78 14.84 2.93
C THR A 285 -4.48 14.40 4.22
N LYS A 286 -3.75 14.35 5.34
CA LYS A 286 -4.34 14.04 6.65
C LYS A 286 -5.36 15.10 7.12
N LYS A 287 -5.24 16.35 6.69
CA LYS A 287 -6.19 17.43 7.00
C LYS A 287 -7.47 17.33 6.17
N ASP A 288 -7.34 16.86 4.94
CA ASP A 288 -8.46 16.72 4.00
C ASP A 288 -9.36 15.51 4.32
N LEU A 289 -9.01 14.70 5.33
CA LEU A 289 -9.78 13.50 5.70
C LEU A 289 -11.19 13.82 6.20
N ASP A 290 -11.41 15.00 6.79
CA ASP A 290 -12.74 15.44 7.24
C ASP A 290 -13.67 15.68 6.02
N ASP A 291 -13.14 16.28 4.96
CA ASP A 291 -13.86 16.50 3.70
C ASP A 291 -14.13 15.17 2.98
N ILE A 292 -13.12 14.27 2.94
CA ILE A 292 -13.26 12.93 2.33
C ILE A 292 -14.30 12.11 3.09
N SER A 293 -14.29 12.16 4.43
CA SER A 293 -15.29 11.50 5.27
C SER A 293 -16.70 11.99 4.93
N THR A 294 -16.89 13.31 4.79
CA THR A 294 -18.18 13.89 4.41
C THR A 294 -18.61 13.46 3.00
N LYS A 295 -17.66 13.41 2.05
CA LYS A 295 -17.92 13.04 0.66
C LYS A 295 -18.29 11.56 0.48
N THR A 296 -17.61 10.67 1.20
CA THR A 296 -17.74 9.22 1.04
C THR A 296 -18.76 8.60 1.98
N GLY A 297 -19.16 9.30 3.05
CA GLY A 297 -20.01 8.76 4.11
C GLY A 297 -19.27 7.83 5.08
N ILE A 298 -17.97 7.60 4.88
CA ILE A 298 -17.14 6.78 5.76
C ILE A 298 -16.78 7.61 6.99
N THR A 299 -16.81 7.00 8.18
CA THR A 299 -16.51 7.75 9.40
C THR A 299 -15.06 8.25 9.40
N LEU A 300 -14.86 9.43 9.97
CA LEU A 300 -13.54 10.04 10.08
C LEU A 300 -12.52 9.14 10.80
N LYS A 301 -12.95 8.37 11.80
CA LYS A 301 -12.07 7.43 12.51
C LYS A 301 -11.60 6.31 11.58
N SER A 302 -12.50 5.73 10.77
CA SER A 302 -12.14 4.72 9.77
C SER A 302 -11.21 5.31 8.69
N CYS A 303 -11.51 6.50 8.15
CA CYS A 303 -10.63 7.21 7.20
C CYS A 303 -9.21 7.40 7.77
N ARG A 304 -9.09 7.79 9.04
CA ARG A 304 -7.78 7.95 9.72
C ARG A 304 -7.04 6.63 9.85
N ARG A 305 -7.72 5.54 10.23
CA ARG A 305 -7.14 4.18 10.31
C ARG A 305 -6.58 3.77 8.95
N GLN A 306 -7.40 3.84 7.90
CA GLN A 306 -7.02 3.44 6.55
C GLN A 306 -5.84 4.27 6.04
N PHE A 307 -5.86 5.59 6.22
CA PHE A 307 -4.74 6.47 5.85
C PHE A 307 -3.45 6.15 6.60
N ASP A 308 -3.53 5.94 7.91
CA ASP A 308 -2.37 5.61 8.73
C ASP A 308 -1.83 4.19 8.39
N ASN A 309 -2.69 3.25 7.96
CA ASN A 309 -2.29 1.97 7.40
C ASN A 309 -1.51 2.14 6.08
N PHE A 310 -2.02 2.92 5.12
CA PHE A 310 -1.30 3.20 3.87
C PHE A 310 0.08 3.79 4.13
N LYS A 311 0.17 4.76 5.05
CA LYS A 311 1.46 5.33 5.45
C LYS A 311 2.40 4.31 6.07
N ARG A 312 1.87 3.40 6.89
CA ARG A 312 2.67 2.39 7.56
C ARG A 312 3.24 1.41 6.55
N VAL A 313 2.41 0.92 5.62
CA VAL A 313 2.84 0.04 4.54
C VAL A 313 3.87 0.75 3.67
N PHE A 314 3.56 1.95 3.16
CA PHE A 314 4.46 2.75 2.34
C PHE A 314 5.83 2.92 2.98
N LYS A 315 5.89 3.30 4.27
CA LYS A 315 7.15 3.52 4.98
C LYS A 315 7.99 2.26 5.14
N VAL A 316 7.35 1.10 5.33
CA VAL A 316 8.10 -0.15 5.49
C VAL A 316 8.70 -0.57 4.15
N VAL A 317 7.91 -0.48 3.07
CA VAL A 317 8.32 -1.00 1.77
C VAL A 317 9.16 -0.03 0.94
N GLU A 318 9.12 1.29 1.22
CA GLU A 318 9.93 2.29 0.50
C GLU A 318 11.45 2.11 0.64
N GLU A 319 11.89 1.34 1.65
CA GLU A 319 13.30 1.03 1.90
C GLU A 319 13.65 -0.43 1.54
N MET A 320 12.70 -1.22 1.04
CA MET A 320 12.87 -2.65 0.75
C MET A 320 13.03 -2.96 -0.75
N ARG A 321 13.95 -3.88 -1.04
CA ARG A 321 14.25 -4.38 -2.38
C ARG A 321 13.35 -5.57 -2.76
N GLY A 322 13.24 -5.83 -4.07
CA GLY A 322 12.46 -6.96 -4.60
C GLY A 322 10.95 -6.73 -4.64
N SER A 323 10.21 -7.83 -4.80
CA SER A 323 8.75 -7.84 -5.02
C SER A 323 8.00 -7.02 -3.97
N LEU A 324 7.34 -5.95 -4.43
CA LEU A 324 6.52 -5.10 -3.57
C LEU A 324 5.40 -5.91 -2.88
N VAL A 325 4.79 -6.86 -3.60
CA VAL A 325 3.73 -7.71 -3.07
C VAL A 325 4.28 -8.64 -1.99
N ASP A 326 5.41 -9.30 -2.25
CA ASP A 326 6.01 -10.26 -1.31
C ASP A 326 6.45 -9.54 -0.03
N ASN A 327 7.06 -8.36 -0.17
CA ASN A 327 7.47 -7.52 0.95
C ASN A 327 6.26 -7.13 1.83
N ILE A 328 5.13 -6.79 1.22
CA ILE A 328 3.90 -6.48 1.97
C ILE A 328 3.37 -7.74 2.67
N GLN A 329 3.31 -8.87 1.99
CA GLN A 329 2.83 -10.13 2.58
C GLN A 329 3.69 -10.57 3.77
N GLN A 330 5.02 -10.51 3.64
CA GLN A 330 5.94 -10.94 4.69
C GLN A 330 5.89 -10.02 5.92
N HIS A 331 5.79 -8.70 5.72
CA HIS A 331 5.83 -7.73 6.82
C HIS A 331 4.47 -7.48 7.47
N PHE A 332 3.38 -7.61 6.72
CA PHE A 332 2.02 -7.32 7.19
C PHE A 332 1.11 -8.54 7.27
N LEU A 333 1.54 -9.71 6.78
CA LEU A 333 0.78 -10.97 6.84
C LEU A 333 -0.60 -10.87 6.17
N LEU A 334 -0.68 -10.08 5.10
CA LEU A 334 -1.90 -9.85 4.33
C LEU A 334 -2.10 -10.94 3.27
N SER A 335 -3.35 -11.16 2.86
CA SER A 335 -3.66 -11.99 1.70
C SER A 335 -2.98 -11.46 0.42
N ASP A 336 -2.75 -12.34 -0.56
CA ASP A 336 -2.19 -11.96 -1.88
C ASP A 336 -2.99 -10.84 -2.54
N ARG A 337 -4.33 -10.94 -2.52
CA ARG A 337 -5.20 -9.91 -3.07
C ARG A 337 -4.99 -8.55 -2.40
N LEU A 338 -5.08 -8.50 -1.07
CA LEU A 338 -4.95 -7.25 -0.33
C LEU A 338 -3.53 -6.67 -0.47
N ALA A 339 -2.51 -7.53 -0.51
CA ALA A 339 -1.13 -7.11 -0.74
C ALA A 339 -0.93 -6.48 -2.13
N ARG A 340 -1.53 -7.04 -3.19
CA ARG A 340 -1.52 -6.43 -4.54
C ARG A 340 -2.21 -5.07 -4.55
N ASP A 341 -3.34 -4.94 -3.88
CA ASP A 341 -4.05 -3.65 -3.82
C ASP A 341 -3.22 -2.60 -3.05
N TYR A 342 -2.58 -2.99 -1.95
CA TYR A 342 -1.63 -2.12 -1.24
C TYR A 342 -0.41 -1.77 -2.09
N ALA A 343 0.12 -2.71 -2.87
CA ALA A 343 1.22 -2.48 -3.81
C ALA A 343 0.82 -1.42 -4.84
N ALA A 344 -0.39 -1.49 -5.40
CA ALA A 344 -0.93 -0.48 -6.30
C ALA A 344 -1.02 0.90 -5.63
N ILE A 345 -1.53 0.98 -4.39
CA ILE A 345 -1.63 2.24 -3.64
C ILE A 345 -0.24 2.85 -3.40
N VAL A 346 0.73 2.03 -2.99
CA VAL A 346 2.12 2.47 -2.77
C VAL A 346 2.76 2.96 -4.06
N PHE A 347 2.61 2.20 -5.15
CA PHE A 347 3.12 2.55 -6.47
C PHE A 347 2.55 3.89 -6.97
N PHE A 348 1.24 4.09 -6.81
CA PHE A 348 0.59 5.36 -7.16
C PHE A 348 1.03 6.52 -6.28
N ALA A 349 1.18 6.30 -4.97
CA ALA A 349 1.64 7.33 -4.05
C ALA A 349 3.10 7.76 -4.33
N ASN A 350 3.95 6.80 -4.74
CA ASN A 350 5.35 7.06 -5.07
C ASN A 350 5.46 7.90 -6.36
N ASN A 351 4.83 7.43 -7.44
CA ASN A 351 4.91 8.05 -8.77
C ASN A 351 4.00 9.29 -8.93
N ARG A 352 3.01 9.45 -8.03
CA ARG A 352 2.06 10.58 -7.98
C ARG A 352 1.20 10.74 -9.23
N PHE A 353 0.68 9.64 -9.76
CA PHE A 353 -0.27 9.66 -10.87
C PHE A 353 -1.48 10.54 -10.55
N GLU A 354 -1.91 11.33 -11.52
CA GLU A 354 -3.11 12.14 -11.45
C GLU A 354 -4.33 11.25 -11.67
N THR A 355 -5.19 11.17 -10.66
CA THR A 355 -6.41 10.35 -10.68
C THR A 355 -7.67 11.18 -10.41
N GLY A 356 -7.54 12.46 -10.04
CA GLY A 356 -8.63 13.31 -9.56
C GLY A 356 -9.32 14.15 -10.63
N LYS A 357 -8.85 14.12 -11.88
CA LYS A 357 -9.45 14.88 -12.99
C LYS A 357 -10.87 14.38 -13.29
N LYS A 358 -11.75 15.30 -13.68
CA LYS A 358 -13.16 15.00 -14.03
C LYS A 358 -13.28 13.88 -15.06
N LYS A 359 -12.41 13.88 -16.06
CA LYS A 359 -12.35 12.86 -17.12
C LYS A 359 -12.03 11.46 -16.61
N LEU A 360 -11.48 11.30 -15.39
CA LEU A 360 -11.16 10.01 -14.80
C LEU A 360 -12.18 9.57 -13.73
N GLN A 361 -13.24 10.36 -13.48
CA GLN A 361 -14.19 10.08 -12.39
C GLN A 361 -15.02 8.82 -12.61
N TYR A 362 -15.17 8.37 -13.86
CA TYR A 362 -15.89 7.12 -14.17
C TYR A 362 -15.08 5.87 -13.78
N LEU A 363 -13.77 6.01 -13.52
CA LEU A 363 -12.88 4.89 -13.19
C LEU A 363 -12.90 4.58 -11.69
N SER A 364 -12.95 3.29 -11.38
CA SER A 364 -12.89 2.74 -10.02
C SER A 364 -11.45 2.61 -9.51
N PHE A 365 -11.28 2.28 -8.23
CA PHE A 365 -9.97 1.88 -7.71
C PHE A 365 -9.46 0.61 -8.42
N GLY A 366 -10.32 -0.38 -8.63
CA GLY A 366 -9.95 -1.63 -9.30
C GLY A 366 -9.38 -1.43 -10.71
N ASP A 367 -9.87 -0.44 -11.45
CA ASP A 367 -9.32 -0.09 -12.77
C ASP A 367 -7.87 0.41 -12.67
N PHE A 368 -7.60 1.28 -11.71
CA PHE A 368 -6.24 1.77 -11.46
C PHE A 368 -5.33 0.70 -10.87
N ALA A 369 -5.83 -0.14 -9.97
CA ALA A 369 -5.06 -1.24 -9.37
C ALA A 369 -4.60 -2.24 -10.44
N PHE A 370 -5.49 -2.59 -11.37
CA PHE A 370 -5.15 -3.42 -12.52
C PHE A 370 -4.06 -2.79 -13.40
N CYS A 371 -4.16 -1.49 -13.69
CA CYS A 371 -3.13 -0.79 -14.46
C CYS A 371 -1.80 -0.74 -13.68
N ALA A 372 -1.85 -0.53 -12.36
CA ALA A 372 -0.68 -0.53 -11.49
C ALA A 372 0.04 -1.88 -11.57
N GLU A 373 -0.70 -2.98 -11.48
CA GLU A 373 -0.14 -4.33 -11.54
C GLU A 373 0.61 -4.57 -12.85
N LEU A 374 0.01 -4.21 -14.00
CA LEU A 374 0.68 -4.33 -15.30
C LEU A 374 1.93 -3.45 -15.38
N MET A 375 1.89 -2.23 -14.82
CA MET A 375 3.04 -1.33 -14.81
C MET A 375 4.15 -1.83 -13.86
N ILE A 376 3.80 -2.38 -12.70
CA ILE A 376 4.77 -2.97 -11.77
C ILE A 376 5.44 -4.19 -12.41
N GLN A 377 4.69 -5.03 -13.11
CA GLN A 377 5.22 -6.25 -13.73
C GLN A 377 6.08 -6.00 -14.97
N ASN A 378 5.96 -4.83 -15.61
CA ASN A 378 6.59 -4.61 -16.92
C ASN A 378 7.43 -3.33 -16.98
N TRP A 379 7.16 -2.29 -16.18
CA TRP A 379 7.80 -0.97 -16.32
C TRP A 379 8.69 -0.59 -15.14
N THR A 380 8.81 -1.42 -14.12
CA THR A 380 9.82 -1.25 -13.05
C THR A 380 11.11 -1.95 -13.44
N LEU A 381 12.18 -1.70 -12.69
CA LEU A 381 13.48 -2.35 -12.91
C LEU A 381 13.44 -3.86 -12.60
N GLY A 382 12.79 -4.25 -11.49
CA GLY A 382 12.70 -5.66 -11.08
C GLY A 382 11.88 -6.54 -12.01
N ALA A 383 11.13 -5.95 -12.96
CA ALA A 383 10.41 -6.66 -14.01
C ALA A 383 11.31 -7.35 -15.03
N VAL A 384 12.50 -6.79 -15.32
CA VAL A 384 13.36 -7.24 -16.43
C VAL A 384 14.62 -7.95 -15.92
N ASP A 385 15.20 -7.46 -14.83
CA ASP A 385 16.43 -8.00 -14.25
C ASP A 385 16.20 -8.52 -12.82
N SER A 386 15.80 -9.80 -12.70
CA SER A 386 15.68 -10.49 -11.40
C SER A 386 17.03 -10.67 -10.66
N GLN A 387 18.13 -10.18 -11.24
CA GLN A 387 19.49 -10.27 -10.70
C GLN A 387 19.99 -8.95 -10.08
N MET A 388 19.24 -7.85 -10.21
CA MET A 388 19.59 -6.60 -9.55
C MET A 388 18.77 -6.41 -8.27
N ASP A 389 19.49 -5.97 -7.25
CA ASP A 389 19.07 -5.58 -5.90
C ASP A 389 18.13 -4.34 -5.91
N ASP A 390 17.18 -4.30 -6.83
CA ASP A 390 16.46 -3.08 -7.19
C ASP A 390 15.03 -3.02 -6.61
N MET A 391 14.50 -1.80 -6.56
CA MET A 391 13.28 -1.44 -5.84
C MET A 391 12.09 -1.42 -6.82
N ASP A 392 11.08 -2.26 -6.63
CA ASP A 392 9.87 -2.34 -7.49
C ASP A 392 8.91 -1.13 -7.38
N MET A 393 9.32 -0.08 -6.67
CA MET A 393 8.52 1.13 -6.51
C MET A 393 8.76 2.17 -7.62
N ASP A 394 9.93 2.13 -8.25
CA ASP A 394 10.33 3.12 -9.24
C ASP A 394 10.17 2.58 -10.66
N LEU A 395 9.63 3.44 -11.53
CA LEU A 395 9.63 3.18 -12.97
C LEU A 395 11.07 3.15 -13.48
N ASP A 396 11.34 2.21 -14.38
CA ASP A 396 12.61 2.06 -15.09
C ASP A 396 12.84 3.29 -15.97
N LYS A 397 13.72 4.17 -15.49
CA LYS A 397 14.00 5.46 -16.16
C LYS A 397 14.72 5.28 -17.48
N GLU A 398 15.50 4.22 -17.65
CA GLU A 398 16.20 3.94 -18.90
C GLU A 398 15.19 3.48 -19.95
N PHE A 399 14.31 2.55 -19.58
CA PHE A 399 13.18 2.17 -20.43
C PHE A 399 12.32 3.36 -20.84
N LEU A 400 11.90 4.19 -19.89
CA LEU A 400 11.10 5.38 -20.20
C LEU A 400 11.83 6.36 -21.11
N GLN A 401 13.16 6.48 -20.96
CA GLN A 401 13.99 7.31 -21.82
C GLN A 401 14.05 6.77 -23.25
N ASP A 402 14.14 5.46 -23.41
CA ASP A 402 14.21 4.79 -24.71
C ASP A 402 12.89 4.85 -25.48
N LEU A 403 11.73 5.00 -24.81
CA LEU A 403 10.42 5.14 -25.46
C LEU A 403 10.35 6.27 -26.51
N LYS A 404 11.21 7.28 -26.43
CA LYS A 404 11.31 8.33 -27.45
C LYS A 404 11.67 7.79 -28.84
N GLU A 405 12.40 6.68 -28.90
CA GLU A 405 12.85 6.06 -30.17
C GLU A 405 11.66 5.47 -30.95
N LEU A 406 10.56 5.14 -30.26
CA LEU A 406 9.32 4.68 -30.89
C LEU A 406 8.70 5.74 -31.82
N LYS A 407 9.07 7.03 -31.69
CA LYS A 407 8.61 8.11 -32.58
C LYS A 407 8.89 7.84 -34.05
N VAL A 408 9.91 7.04 -34.38
CA VAL A 408 10.21 6.67 -35.77
C VAL A 408 8.99 6.10 -36.50
N LEU A 409 8.14 5.33 -35.80
CA LEU A 409 6.92 4.71 -36.36
C LEU A 409 5.92 5.74 -36.91
N VAL A 410 5.84 6.93 -36.31
CA VAL A 410 4.87 7.96 -36.70
C VAL A 410 5.50 9.18 -37.37
N ALA A 411 6.82 9.34 -37.25
CA ALA A 411 7.58 10.41 -37.90
C ALA A 411 7.90 10.05 -39.36
N ASP A 412 8.21 8.78 -39.63
CA ASP A 412 8.35 8.27 -40.99
C ASP A 412 6.96 7.98 -41.57
N LYS A 413 6.61 8.72 -42.62
CA LYS A 413 5.31 8.62 -43.28
C LYS A 413 5.13 7.26 -43.94
N ASP A 414 6.18 6.70 -44.54
CA ASP A 414 6.09 5.45 -45.29
C ASP A 414 5.93 4.27 -44.33
N LEU A 415 6.64 4.27 -43.20
CA LEU A 415 6.42 3.29 -42.12
C LEU A 415 4.99 3.37 -41.55
N LEU A 416 4.50 4.58 -41.26
CA LEU A 416 3.14 4.76 -40.74
C LEU A 416 2.06 4.31 -41.73
N ASP A 417 2.24 4.62 -43.02
CA ASP A 417 1.31 4.22 -44.08
C ASP A 417 1.34 2.70 -44.32
N LEU A 418 2.52 2.07 -44.25
CA LEU A 418 2.65 0.61 -44.30
C LEU A 418 2.00 -0.06 -43.10
N HIS A 419 2.21 0.47 -41.89
CA HIS A 419 1.57 -0.04 -40.67
C HIS A 419 0.05 0.04 -40.76
N LYS A 420 -0.48 1.18 -41.22
CA LYS A 420 -1.90 1.37 -41.50
C LYS A 420 -2.41 0.30 -42.46
N SER A 421 -1.72 0.09 -43.58
CA SER A 421 -2.11 -0.87 -44.61
C SER A 421 -2.20 -2.30 -44.05
N LEU A 422 -1.21 -2.73 -43.27
CA LEU A 422 -1.19 -4.05 -42.62
C LEU A 422 -2.37 -4.23 -41.66
N VAL A 423 -2.60 -3.26 -40.78
CA VAL A 423 -3.70 -3.32 -39.81
C VAL A 423 -5.06 -3.31 -40.50
N CYS A 424 -5.24 -2.44 -41.50
CA CYS A 424 -6.49 -2.36 -42.26
C CYS A 424 -6.76 -3.66 -43.02
N THR A 425 -5.73 -4.27 -43.63
CA THR A 425 -5.84 -5.56 -44.31
C THR A 425 -6.23 -6.67 -43.35
N ALA A 426 -5.62 -6.71 -42.16
CA ALA A 426 -5.91 -7.73 -41.15
C ALA A 426 -7.31 -7.62 -40.52
N LEU A 427 -7.84 -6.39 -40.41
CA LEU A 427 -9.11 -6.08 -39.73
C LEU A 427 -10.30 -5.89 -40.68
N ARG A 428 -10.08 -5.86 -42.00
CA ARG A 428 -11.15 -5.69 -42.98
C ARG A 428 -12.19 -6.80 -42.83
N GLY A 429 -13.45 -6.40 -42.69
CA GLY A 429 -14.59 -7.32 -42.50
C GLY A 429 -14.70 -7.95 -41.10
N LYS A 430 -13.84 -7.56 -40.14
CA LYS A 430 -13.87 -8.08 -38.76
C LYS A 430 -14.37 -7.08 -37.73
N LEU A 431 -14.33 -5.78 -38.04
CA LEU A 431 -14.82 -4.70 -37.17
C LEU A 431 -16.16 -4.18 -37.66
N GLY A 432 -17.04 -3.83 -36.73
CA GLY A 432 -18.26 -3.07 -37.03
C GLY A 432 -17.95 -1.61 -37.37
N VAL A 433 -16.89 -1.04 -36.76
CA VAL A 433 -16.46 0.36 -36.92
C VAL A 433 -15.24 0.52 -37.83
N PHE A 434 -15.13 -0.29 -38.89
CA PHE A 434 -13.93 -0.33 -39.74
C PHE A 434 -13.61 1.03 -40.40
N SER A 435 -14.64 1.74 -40.88
CA SER A 435 -14.48 3.02 -41.59
C SER A 435 -13.92 4.10 -40.66
N GLU A 436 -14.49 4.19 -39.46
CA GLU A 436 -14.09 5.11 -38.40
C GLU A 436 -12.67 4.77 -37.90
N MET A 437 -12.36 3.48 -37.76
CA MET A 437 -11.01 2.99 -37.45
C MET A 437 -9.99 3.41 -38.50
N GLU A 438 -10.29 3.19 -39.77
CA GLU A 438 -9.39 3.55 -40.87
C GLU A 438 -9.15 5.06 -40.95
N ALA A 439 -10.20 5.87 -40.75
CA ALA A 439 -10.12 7.33 -40.72
C ALA A 439 -9.26 7.84 -39.55
N ASN A 440 -9.42 7.25 -38.35
CA ASN A 440 -8.73 7.67 -37.14
C ASN A 440 -7.34 7.04 -36.94
N PHE A 441 -6.97 6.02 -37.72
CA PHE A 441 -5.75 5.24 -37.51
C PHE A 441 -4.51 6.10 -37.23
N LYS A 442 -4.24 7.09 -38.08
CA LYS A 442 -3.05 7.95 -37.95
C LYS A 442 -3.11 8.83 -36.70
N ASN A 443 -4.30 9.28 -36.30
CA ASN A 443 -4.50 10.09 -35.11
C ASN A 443 -4.28 9.27 -33.85
N LEU A 444 -4.88 8.07 -33.77
CA LEU A 444 -4.68 7.13 -32.66
C LEU A 444 -3.21 6.70 -32.55
N SER A 445 -2.57 6.36 -33.67
CA SER A 445 -1.16 5.96 -33.71
C SER A 445 -0.25 7.04 -33.16
N ARG A 446 -0.43 8.29 -33.62
CA ARG A 446 0.29 9.46 -33.09
C ARG A 446 -0.03 9.69 -31.63
N GLY A 447 -1.28 9.49 -31.19
CA GLY A 447 -1.68 9.59 -29.79
C GLY A 447 -0.84 8.66 -28.92
N LEU A 448 -0.87 7.36 -29.20
CA LEU A 448 -0.18 6.33 -28.44
C LEU A 448 1.35 6.54 -28.42
N VAL A 449 1.96 6.76 -29.58
CA VAL A 449 3.43 6.94 -29.68
C VAL A 449 3.90 8.25 -29.03
N ASN A 450 3.12 9.34 -29.15
CA ASN A 450 3.48 10.60 -28.50
C ASN A 450 3.32 10.56 -26.98
N VAL A 451 2.38 9.77 -26.45
CA VAL A 451 2.33 9.50 -25.00
C VAL A 451 3.62 8.83 -24.57
N ALA A 452 4.01 7.72 -25.22
CA ALA A 452 5.26 7.00 -24.94
C ALA A 452 6.48 7.94 -24.89
N ALA A 453 6.64 8.76 -25.92
CA ALA A 453 7.79 9.64 -26.05
C ALA A 453 7.87 10.78 -25.03
N LYS A 454 6.75 11.11 -24.37
CA LYS A 454 6.69 12.13 -23.32
C LYS A 454 7.01 11.57 -21.93
N LEU A 455 6.92 10.25 -21.73
CA LEU A 455 7.16 9.61 -20.42
C LEU A 455 8.59 9.76 -19.90
N THR A 456 9.50 10.28 -20.72
CA THR A 456 10.82 10.77 -20.27
C THR A 456 10.72 11.86 -19.18
N HIS A 457 9.60 12.57 -19.13
CA HIS A 457 9.36 13.64 -18.17
C HIS A 457 8.41 13.21 -17.06
N ASN A 458 8.82 13.45 -15.81
CA ASN A 458 8.01 13.14 -14.63
C ASN A 458 6.62 13.77 -14.62
N LYS A 459 6.43 14.93 -15.27
CA LYS A 459 5.12 15.56 -15.36
C LYS A 459 4.17 14.69 -16.19
N ASP A 460 4.61 14.27 -17.36
CA ASP A 460 3.84 13.45 -18.29
C ASP A 460 3.62 12.04 -17.74
N VAL A 461 4.55 11.49 -16.94
CA VAL A 461 4.30 10.26 -16.16
C VAL A 461 3.11 10.45 -15.23
N ARG A 462 3.03 11.57 -14.49
CA ARG A 462 1.88 11.82 -13.59
C ARG A 462 0.57 11.93 -14.35
N ASP A 463 0.59 12.59 -15.50
CA ASP A 463 -0.60 12.80 -16.33
C ASP A 463 -0.93 11.61 -17.26
N LEU A 464 -0.19 10.48 -17.17
CA LEU A 464 -0.33 9.31 -18.06
C LEU A 464 -1.78 8.87 -18.27
N PHE A 465 -2.54 8.63 -17.20
CA PHE A 465 -3.93 8.16 -17.32
C PHE A 465 -4.84 9.19 -17.99
N VAL A 466 -4.60 10.47 -17.74
CA VAL A 466 -5.31 11.56 -18.42
C VAL A 466 -4.99 11.52 -19.90
N ASP A 467 -3.71 11.44 -20.25
CA ASP A 467 -3.25 11.39 -21.64
C ASP A 467 -3.78 10.15 -22.38
N LEU A 468 -3.82 8.98 -21.75
CA LEU A 468 -4.40 7.78 -22.37
C LEU A 468 -5.89 7.95 -22.65
N VAL A 469 -6.62 8.54 -21.71
CA VAL A 469 -8.05 8.80 -21.91
C VAL A 469 -8.27 9.82 -23.02
N GLU A 470 -7.53 10.93 -23.02
CA GLU A 470 -7.70 12.00 -24.01
C GLU A 470 -7.24 11.62 -25.42
N LYS A 471 -6.13 10.87 -25.53
CA LYS A 471 -5.51 10.58 -26.83
C LYS A 471 -6.02 9.30 -27.49
N PHE A 472 -6.66 8.42 -26.73
CA PHE A 472 -7.15 7.14 -27.25
C PHE A 472 -8.60 6.83 -26.88
N VAL A 473 -8.94 6.84 -25.59
CA VAL A 473 -10.28 6.40 -25.13
C VAL A 473 -11.38 7.34 -25.63
N GLU A 474 -11.23 8.66 -25.44
CA GLU A 474 -12.21 9.67 -25.86
C GLU A 474 -12.47 9.66 -27.36
N PRO A 475 -11.45 9.61 -28.26
CA PRO A 475 -11.67 9.43 -29.69
C PRO A 475 -12.49 8.18 -30.03
N CYS A 476 -12.13 7.01 -29.45
CA CYS A 476 -12.84 5.77 -29.73
C CYS A 476 -14.30 5.79 -29.20
N ARG A 477 -14.53 6.41 -28.04
CA ARG A 477 -15.89 6.58 -27.48
C ARG A 477 -16.74 7.56 -28.27
N SER A 478 -16.13 8.62 -28.80
CA SER A 478 -16.84 9.62 -29.63
C SER A 478 -17.40 8.99 -30.91
N ASP A 479 -16.69 8.01 -31.45
CA ASP A 479 -17.12 7.22 -32.61
C ASP A 479 -17.85 5.92 -32.21
N HIS A 480 -18.22 5.76 -30.94
CA HIS A 480 -19.04 4.66 -30.41
C HIS A 480 -18.46 3.26 -30.70
N TRP A 481 -17.14 3.11 -30.59
CA TRP A 481 -16.50 1.82 -30.81
C TRP A 481 -16.90 0.81 -29.72
N PRO A 482 -17.36 -0.40 -30.06
CA PRO A 482 -17.57 -1.41 -29.04
C PRO A 482 -16.22 -1.87 -28.47
N LEU A 483 -16.19 -2.25 -27.18
CA LEU A 483 -14.99 -2.75 -26.52
C LEU A 483 -14.32 -3.93 -27.26
N SER A 484 -15.12 -4.77 -27.95
CA SER A 484 -14.62 -5.84 -28.81
C SER A 484 -13.71 -5.31 -29.93
N ASP A 485 -14.12 -4.23 -30.57
CA ASP A 485 -13.43 -3.66 -31.73
C ASP A 485 -12.18 -2.91 -31.28
N VAL A 486 -12.25 -2.22 -30.13
CA VAL A 486 -11.07 -1.63 -29.48
C VAL A 486 -10.03 -2.72 -29.17
N ARG A 487 -10.46 -3.88 -28.65
CA ARG A 487 -9.57 -5.02 -28.38
C ARG A 487 -8.95 -5.59 -29.66
N PHE A 488 -9.75 -5.80 -30.71
CA PHE A 488 -9.22 -6.29 -31.99
C PHE A 488 -8.24 -5.30 -32.61
N PHE A 489 -8.57 -4.01 -32.59
CA PHE A 489 -7.69 -2.95 -33.05
C PHE A 489 -6.36 -2.96 -32.30
N LEU A 490 -6.36 -2.87 -30.96
CA LEU A 490 -5.13 -2.81 -30.17
C LEU A 490 -4.26 -4.06 -30.35
N ASN A 491 -4.87 -5.25 -30.47
CA ASN A 491 -4.16 -6.49 -30.72
C ASN A 491 -3.45 -6.46 -32.08
N GLN A 492 -4.15 -6.11 -33.16
CA GLN A 492 -3.57 -6.08 -34.50
C GLN A 492 -2.61 -4.90 -34.68
N TYR A 493 -2.91 -3.74 -34.09
CA TYR A 493 -2.04 -2.58 -34.07
C TYR A 493 -0.68 -2.91 -33.45
N SER A 494 -0.67 -3.56 -32.29
CA SER A 494 0.56 -3.98 -31.62
C SER A 494 1.32 -5.03 -32.44
N ALA A 495 0.64 -6.04 -32.97
CA ALA A 495 1.28 -7.16 -33.66
C ALA A 495 1.83 -6.80 -35.06
N SER A 496 1.15 -5.92 -35.79
CA SER A 496 1.52 -5.60 -37.19
C SER A 496 2.85 -4.87 -37.31
N VAL A 497 3.37 -4.30 -36.22
CA VAL A 497 4.67 -3.60 -36.19
C VAL A 497 5.84 -4.55 -36.46
N HIS A 498 5.73 -5.83 -36.10
CA HIS A 498 6.79 -6.82 -36.35
C HIS A 498 7.00 -7.13 -37.83
N SER A 499 6.02 -6.80 -38.68
CA SER A 499 6.09 -6.97 -40.13
C SER A 499 6.61 -5.73 -40.86
N LEU A 500 7.03 -4.68 -40.13
CA LEU A 500 7.57 -3.46 -40.72
C LEU A 500 9.10 -3.57 -40.87
N ASP A 501 9.54 -3.76 -42.11
CA ASP A 501 10.95 -3.66 -42.47
C ASP A 501 11.47 -2.24 -42.17
N GLY A 502 12.37 -2.13 -41.19
CA GLY A 502 12.94 -0.84 -40.74
C GLY A 502 12.59 -0.45 -39.31
N PHE A 503 11.58 -1.07 -38.69
CA PHE A 503 11.28 -0.83 -37.28
C PHE A 503 12.14 -1.72 -36.38
N ARG A 504 13.22 -1.15 -35.82
CA ARG A 504 14.24 -1.90 -35.06
C ARG A 504 13.98 -2.00 -33.55
N HIS A 505 12.93 -1.36 -33.04
CA HIS A 505 12.66 -1.23 -31.60
C HIS A 505 11.58 -2.22 -31.11
N GLN A 506 11.60 -3.46 -31.60
CA GLN A 506 10.53 -4.44 -31.34
C GLN A 506 10.40 -4.79 -29.84
N ALA A 507 11.49 -5.11 -29.15
CA ALA A 507 11.43 -5.44 -27.72
C ALA A 507 10.91 -4.26 -26.85
N LEU A 508 11.30 -3.03 -27.19
CA LEU A 508 10.82 -1.82 -26.53
C LEU A 508 9.32 -1.60 -26.78
N TRP A 509 8.88 -1.84 -28.02
CA TRP A 509 7.49 -1.78 -28.42
C TRP A 509 6.64 -2.81 -27.67
N ASP A 510 7.10 -4.05 -27.56
CA ASP A 510 6.39 -5.12 -26.88
C ASP A 510 6.21 -4.83 -25.39
N ARG A 511 7.27 -4.36 -24.73
CA ARG A 511 7.23 -3.95 -23.32
C ARG A 511 6.29 -2.77 -23.09
N TYR A 512 6.25 -1.81 -24.02
CA TYR A 512 5.35 -0.66 -23.93
C TYR A 512 3.89 -1.04 -24.21
N MET A 513 3.61 -1.59 -25.39
CA MET A 513 2.25 -1.89 -25.86
C MET A 513 1.63 -3.09 -25.12
N GLY A 514 2.43 -4.03 -24.63
CA GLY A 514 1.97 -5.13 -23.78
C GLY A 514 1.24 -4.62 -22.55
N THR A 515 1.85 -3.68 -21.83
CA THR A 515 1.26 -2.98 -20.68
C THR A 515 0.13 -2.06 -21.13
N LEU A 516 0.39 -1.20 -22.11
CA LEU A 516 -0.53 -0.13 -22.48
C LEU A 516 -1.87 -0.66 -22.99
N ARG A 517 -1.84 -1.74 -23.79
CA ARG A 517 -3.06 -2.40 -24.27
C ARG A 517 -3.94 -2.85 -23.10
N GLY A 518 -3.35 -3.48 -22.09
CA GLY A 518 -4.08 -3.92 -20.90
C GLY A 518 -4.70 -2.74 -20.16
N CYS A 519 -3.93 -1.67 -19.95
CA CYS A 519 -4.42 -0.44 -19.35
C CYS A 519 -5.57 0.17 -20.16
N LEU A 520 -5.40 0.38 -21.46
CA LEU A 520 -6.42 0.99 -22.32
C LEU A 520 -7.74 0.20 -22.33
N LEU A 521 -7.65 -1.14 -22.38
CA LEU A 521 -8.84 -1.99 -22.32
C LEU A 521 -9.54 -1.94 -20.96
N ARG A 522 -8.79 -1.73 -19.87
CA ARG A 522 -9.36 -1.55 -18.54
C ARG A 522 -10.01 -0.17 -18.37
N LEU A 523 -9.38 0.86 -18.94
CA LEU A 523 -9.88 2.24 -18.89
C LEU A 523 -11.09 2.46 -19.81
N TYR A 524 -11.33 1.57 -20.78
CA TYR A 524 -12.45 1.69 -21.70
C TYR A 524 -13.74 1.14 -21.07
N HIS A 525 -14.56 2.04 -20.54
CA HIS A 525 -15.92 1.75 -20.08
C HIS A 525 -16.89 2.29 -21.12
N ASP A 526 -17.84 1.46 -21.57
CA ASP A 526 -18.86 1.82 -22.55
C ASP A 526 -19.71 3.01 -22.05
#